data_AF-A0A392M8C8-F1
#
_entry.id   AF-A0A392M8C8-F1
#
_cell.length_a   1.000
_cell.length_b   1.000
_cell.length_c   1.000
_cell.angle_alpha   90.00
_cell.angle_beta   90.00
_cell.angle_gamma   90.00
#
_symmetry.space_group_name_H-M   'P 1'
#
loop_
_entity.id
_entity.type
_entity.pdbx_description
1 polymer ?
#
loop_
_entity_poly.entity_id
_entity_poly.type
_entity_poly.pdbx_seq_one_letter_code
_entity_poly.pdbx_strand_id
1 'polypeptide(L)'
;MCSVEDLETAARSYMTSWIELASTPFGSALDPSKMFWPVAFPRKSQFRAAAKMRAVRTENEYGRDLGLESTISTIPHDRNGDVPMNSIKIVVGAEVDTSVTRTRVVTATALGIFASKLPEGSLKNTIDPLWSSLTSFSGVQRQVASMVLISWFKEIRTRNLSESLNGIPASLKGWLLDLLACSDPALPTKSSLLPYAELSRTYSKMRNEAGQLLNAVKSSGMFSELLTTTNIELDNLSVDDAIGFASKIPALCNDSSANESLRKNTMDDIESSKQRLLTTSGYLKCVQSNLHVTVTSAVAAAVVWMSEFPTRLTPIILPLMASIKREQEEILQTKSAEALAELIYHCVSRRPCPNDKLIKNICSLTCMDPSETPQAKLICSMESIDDQGLLSFRTPVNKQKSKVHVLTGEDRSKAEGFISRRGSELALKLLCEKFGVLLFDKVPKLWDCLTEVLKPSSYESLLAATEKHDTVAIESVSDPQTLINNIQ
;
A
#
# COMPACT_ATOMS: atom_id res chain seq x y z
N MET A 1 -33.17 -6.99 19.50
CA MET A 1 -32.63 -6.45 18.23
C MET A 1 -32.42 -4.96 18.43
N CYS A 2 -31.33 -4.38 17.92
CA CYS A 2 -31.08 -2.94 18.00
C CYS A 2 -32.13 -2.20 17.15
N SER A 3 -32.75 -1.15 17.67
CA SER A 3 -33.70 -0.35 16.88
C SER A 3 -32.94 0.54 15.88
N VAL A 4 -33.63 1.01 14.83
CA VAL A 4 -33.03 1.96 13.86
C VAL A 4 -32.68 3.28 14.53
N GLU A 5 -33.51 3.74 15.48
CA GLU A 5 -33.28 4.96 16.27
C GLU A 5 -32.01 4.88 17.12
N ASP A 6 -31.72 3.70 17.70
CA ASP A 6 -30.49 3.47 18.45
C ASP A 6 -29.24 3.57 17.54
N LEU A 7 -29.34 3.07 16.30
CA LEU A 7 -28.25 3.14 15.32
C LEU A 7 -28.00 4.58 14.86
N GLU A 8 -29.05 5.36 14.60
CA GLU A 8 -28.93 6.77 14.27
C GLU A 8 -28.28 7.58 15.39
N THR A 9 -28.71 7.32 16.63
CA THR A 9 -28.16 7.98 17.82
C THR A 9 -26.69 7.63 17.98
N ALA A 10 -26.33 6.35 17.82
CA ALA A 10 -24.94 5.91 17.86
C ALA A 10 -24.10 6.54 16.74
N ALA A 11 -24.62 6.64 15.51
CA ALA A 11 -23.94 7.29 14.39
C ALA A 11 -23.66 8.77 14.70
N ARG A 12 -24.67 9.49 15.21
CA ARG A 12 -24.54 10.92 15.57
C ARG A 12 -23.53 11.14 16.68
N SER A 13 -23.46 10.24 17.66
CA SER A 13 -22.61 10.40 18.85
C SER A 13 -21.17 9.90 18.66
N TYR A 14 -20.95 8.85 17.87
CA TYR A 14 -19.68 8.12 17.92
C TYR A 14 -18.98 7.94 16.56
N MET A 15 -19.65 8.20 15.42
CA MET A 15 -19.08 7.89 14.11
C MET A 15 -17.75 8.62 13.87
N THR A 16 -17.67 9.91 14.21
CA THR A 16 -16.43 10.70 14.12
C THR A 16 -15.33 10.07 14.98
N SER A 17 -15.62 9.77 16.25
CA SER A 17 -14.65 9.19 17.18
C SER A 17 -14.14 7.83 16.71
N TRP A 18 -15.01 6.99 16.13
CA TRP A 18 -14.62 5.68 15.60
C TRP A 18 -13.72 5.81 14.37
N ILE A 19 -14.00 6.73 13.45
CA ILE A 19 -13.14 6.99 12.29
C ILE A 19 -11.77 7.53 12.73
N GLU A 20 -11.74 8.44 13.70
CA GLU A 20 -10.49 9.00 14.23
C GLU A 20 -9.64 7.94 14.95
N LEU A 21 -10.27 7.09 15.77
CA LEU A 21 -9.59 5.96 16.41
C LEU A 21 -9.01 4.99 15.38
N ALA A 22 -9.80 4.62 14.37
CA ALA A 22 -9.33 3.76 13.28
C ALA A 22 -8.17 4.40 12.49
N SER A 23 -8.15 5.73 12.38
CA SER A 23 -7.12 6.46 11.64
C SER A 23 -5.90 6.85 12.48
N THR A 24 -5.78 6.38 13.72
CA THR A 24 -4.66 6.73 14.61
C THR A 24 -3.33 6.24 14.01
N PRO A 25 -2.28 7.09 13.94
CA PRO A 25 -0.98 6.71 13.38
C PRO A 25 -0.31 5.54 14.12
N PHE A 26 0.53 4.81 13.39
CA PHE A 26 1.35 3.73 13.99
C PHE A 26 2.29 4.31 15.06
N GLY A 27 2.41 3.63 16.20
CA GLY A 27 3.24 4.06 17.33
C GLY A 27 2.63 5.20 18.16
N SER A 28 1.47 5.73 17.79
CA SER A 28 0.71 6.68 18.61
C SER A 28 -0.23 5.96 19.58
N ALA A 29 -0.51 6.60 20.70
CA ALA A 29 -1.52 6.11 21.63
C ALA A 29 -2.92 6.43 21.13
N LEU A 30 -3.84 5.48 21.32
CA LEU A 30 -5.25 5.72 21.10
C LEU A 30 -5.77 6.70 22.15
N ASP A 31 -6.64 7.61 21.71
CA ASP A 31 -7.25 8.61 22.57
C ASP A 31 -8.35 7.97 23.44
N PRO A 32 -8.16 7.90 24.77
CA PRO A 32 -9.13 7.27 25.67
C PRO A 32 -10.46 8.05 25.72
N SER A 33 -10.47 9.36 25.42
CA SER A 33 -11.70 10.18 25.41
C SER A 33 -12.66 9.77 24.29
N LYS A 34 -12.14 9.16 23.23
CA LYS A 34 -12.90 8.66 22.07
C LYS A 34 -13.35 7.22 22.23
N MET A 35 -12.87 6.53 23.28
CA MET A 35 -13.25 5.15 23.56
C MET A 35 -14.50 5.09 24.41
N PHE A 36 -15.40 4.18 24.05
CA PHE A 36 -16.51 3.84 24.92
C PHE A 36 -16.04 2.92 26.05
N TRP A 37 -16.08 3.42 27.29
CA TRP A 37 -15.87 2.60 28.48
C TRP A 37 -17.23 2.19 29.06
N PRO A 38 -17.62 0.90 28.97
CA PRO A 38 -18.86 0.46 29.59
C PRO A 38 -18.74 0.59 31.11
N VAL A 39 -19.78 1.16 31.73
CA VAL A 39 -19.90 1.31 33.20
C VAL A 39 -19.81 -0.05 33.93
N ALA A 40 -20.11 -1.16 33.23
CA ALA A 40 -19.83 -2.51 33.68
C ALA A 40 -19.50 -3.44 32.48
N PHE A 41 -18.40 -4.19 32.56
CA PHE A 41 -18.09 -5.22 31.56
C PHE A 41 -19.00 -6.46 31.72
N PRO A 42 -19.46 -7.09 30.64
CA PRO A 42 -20.17 -8.38 30.71
C PRO A 42 -19.34 -9.45 31.47
N ARG A 43 -19.95 -10.18 32.41
CA ARG A 43 -19.26 -11.14 33.31
C ARG A 43 -18.31 -12.13 32.62
N LYS A 44 -18.56 -12.49 31.36
CA LYS A 44 -17.69 -13.41 30.57
C LYS A 44 -16.50 -12.72 29.89
N SER A 45 -16.59 -11.42 29.57
CA SER A 45 -15.49 -10.65 28.98
C SER A 45 -14.56 -10.06 30.04
N GLN A 46 -15.01 -9.93 31.29
CA GLN A 46 -14.20 -9.53 32.44
C GLN A 46 -12.95 -10.41 32.59
N PHE A 47 -13.07 -11.73 32.44
CA PHE A 47 -11.93 -12.64 32.57
C PHE A 47 -10.90 -12.50 31.45
N ARG A 48 -11.36 -12.33 30.19
CA ARG A 48 -10.46 -12.12 29.04
C ARG A 48 -9.83 -10.73 29.03
N ALA A 49 -10.61 -9.70 29.37
CA ALA A 49 -10.10 -8.33 29.53
C ALA A 49 -9.13 -8.26 30.71
N ALA A 50 -9.45 -8.85 31.86
CA ALA A 50 -8.56 -8.91 33.00
C ALA A 50 -7.30 -9.75 32.73
N ALA A 51 -7.40 -10.85 31.98
CA ALA A 51 -6.23 -11.65 31.58
C ALA A 51 -5.30 -10.86 30.64
N LYS A 52 -5.85 -10.16 29.63
CA LYS A 52 -5.09 -9.23 28.79
C LYS A 52 -4.48 -8.08 29.62
N MET A 53 -5.24 -7.53 30.58
CA MET A 53 -4.75 -6.48 31.48
C MET A 53 -3.63 -6.96 32.42
N ARG A 54 -3.62 -8.23 32.84
CA ARG A 54 -2.52 -8.81 33.63
C ARG A 54 -1.27 -9.02 32.77
N ALA A 55 -1.42 -9.49 31.54
CA ALA A 55 -0.30 -9.70 30.62
C ALA A 55 0.44 -8.39 30.25
N VAL A 56 -0.32 -7.32 29.99
CA VAL A 56 0.25 -5.98 29.68
C VAL A 56 0.94 -5.35 30.90
N ARG A 57 0.48 -5.66 32.12
CA ARG A 57 1.10 -5.16 33.36
C ARG A 57 2.46 -5.82 33.63
N THR A 58 2.57 -7.13 33.39
CA THR A 58 3.84 -7.88 33.55
C THR A 58 4.93 -7.46 32.57
N GLU A 59 4.59 -7.10 31.32
CA GLU A 59 5.61 -6.63 30.35
C GLU A 59 6.20 -5.26 30.73
N ASN A 60 5.41 -4.41 31.38
CA ASN A 60 5.85 -3.08 31.82
C ASN A 60 6.70 -3.13 33.10
N GLU A 61 6.57 -4.20 33.89
CA GLU A 61 7.33 -4.39 35.15
C GLU A 61 8.71 -5.02 34.91
N TYR A 62 8.92 -5.81 33.84
CA TYR A 62 10.25 -6.34 33.50
C TYR A 62 11.23 -5.29 32.95
N GLY A 63 10.77 -4.06 32.69
CA GLY A 63 11.59 -2.95 32.21
C GLY A 63 12.05 -1.96 33.28
N ARG A 64 11.64 -2.11 34.56
CA ARG A 64 12.07 -1.25 35.66
C ARG A 64 12.57 -2.06 36.86
N ASP A 65 13.78 -1.68 37.27
CA ASP A 65 14.45 -1.95 38.54
C ASP A 65 15.22 -3.27 38.71
N LEU A 66 16.54 -3.16 38.44
CA LEU A 66 17.56 -3.61 39.39
C LEU A 66 17.86 -2.45 40.35
N GLY A 67 17.27 -2.48 41.55
CA GLY A 67 17.54 -1.53 42.63
C GLY A 67 16.93 -2.05 43.94
N LEU A 68 17.79 -2.28 44.93
CA LEU A 68 17.59 -3.06 46.16
C LEU A 68 16.89 -2.26 47.29
N GLU A 69 16.37 -3.03 48.27
CA GLU A 69 15.93 -2.68 49.64
C GLU A 69 14.45 -2.35 49.84
N SER A 70 13.74 -2.72 50.91
CA SER A 70 13.86 -3.74 51.95
C SER A 70 12.54 -3.66 52.75
N THR A 71 11.96 -4.80 53.11
CA THR A 71 11.08 -5.04 54.28
C THR A 71 9.92 -4.07 54.60
N ILE A 72 8.68 -4.56 54.45
CA ILE A 72 7.78 -4.94 55.56
C ILE A 72 6.44 -5.38 54.94
N SER A 73 5.99 -6.56 55.34
CA SER A 73 4.67 -7.10 55.03
C SER A 73 3.58 -6.29 55.71
N THR A 74 2.67 -5.72 54.93
CA THR A 74 1.35 -5.36 55.43
C THR A 74 0.32 -5.60 54.33
N ILE A 75 -0.55 -6.58 54.57
CA ILE A 75 -1.77 -6.81 53.81
C ILE A 75 -2.66 -5.55 53.92
N PRO A 76 -3.22 -5.02 52.81
CA PRO A 76 -4.43 -4.23 52.91
C PRO A 76 -5.60 -5.00 52.29
N HIS A 77 -6.53 -5.26 53.19
CA HIS A 77 -7.90 -5.68 53.00
C HIS A 77 -8.62 -4.80 51.94
N ASP A 78 -9.43 -5.45 51.11
CA ASP A 78 -10.46 -4.82 50.27
C ASP A 78 -11.29 -3.82 51.06
N ARG A 79 -11.24 -2.54 50.66
CA ARG A 79 -12.29 -1.55 50.89
C ARG A 79 -12.39 -0.61 49.70
N ASN A 80 -13.60 -0.52 49.16
CA ASN A 80 -14.06 0.43 48.16
C ASN A 80 -13.42 1.81 48.30
N GLY A 81 -12.78 2.26 47.24
CA GLY A 81 -12.28 3.61 47.08
C GLY A 81 -11.73 3.76 45.68
N ASP A 82 -12.26 4.73 44.94
CA ASP A 82 -11.86 5.11 43.59
C ASP A 82 -10.33 5.17 43.45
N VAL A 83 -9.75 4.14 42.84
CA VAL A 83 -8.43 4.29 42.23
C VAL A 83 -8.70 4.96 40.89
N PRO A 84 -8.22 6.18 40.63
CA PRO A 84 -8.26 6.72 39.28
C PRO A 84 -7.44 5.76 38.43
N MET A 85 -8.13 4.96 37.63
CA MET A 85 -7.53 4.01 36.70
C MET A 85 -6.67 4.85 35.76
N ASN A 86 -5.37 4.95 36.06
CA ASN A 86 -4.40 5.61 35.20
C ASN A 86 -4.61 5.06 33.79
N SER A 87 -5.03 5.94 32.89
CA SER A 87 -5.44 5.63 31.52
C SER A 87 -4.45 4.67 30.89
N ILE A 88 -4.84 3.42 30.69
CA ILE A 88 -4.01 2.42 30.02
C ILE A 88 -3.74 2.97 28.62
N LYS A 89 -2.49 3.35 28.36
CA LYS A 89 -2.08 3.96 27.10
C LYS A 89 -1.92 2.85 26.06
N ILE A 90 -3.00 2.53 25.35
CA ILE A 90 -2.98 1.53 24.28
C ILE A 90 -2.26 2.15 23.08
N VAL A 91 -1.08 1.65 22.75
CA VAL A 91 -0.28 2.12 21.61
C VAL A 91 -0.57 1.27 20.38
N VAL A 92 -0.88 1.93 19.27
CA VAL A 92 -1.18 1.27 17.99
C VAL A 92 0.08 0.61 17.45
N GLY A 93 0.03 -0.71 17.24
CA GLY A 93 1.16 -1.49 16.73
C GLY A 93 2.19 -1.89 17.78
N ALA A 94 1.84 -1.85 19.07
CA ALA A 94 2.68 -2.39 20.14
C ALA A 94 2.71 -3.93 20.17
N GLU A 95 1.61 -4.58 19.77
CA GLU A 95 1.54 -6.04 19.65
C GLU A 95 2.17 -6.47 18.30
N VAL A 96 3.14 -7.38 18.34
CA VAL A 96 3.86 -7.87 17.14
C VAL A 96 2.97 -8.72 16.23
N ASP A 97 1.94 -9.38 16.79
CA ASP A 97 1.10 -10.34 16.06
C ASP A 97 -0.08 -9.70 15.31
N THR A 98 -0.47 -8.45 15.63
CA THR A 98 -1.63 -7.79 15.02
C THR A 98 -1.19 -6.73 14.00
N SER A 99 -1.36 -7.05 12.70
CA SER A 99 -1.15 -6.05 11.64
C SER A 99 -2.10 -4.86 11.84
N VAL A 100 -1.52 -3.67 12.04
CA VAL A 100 -2.27 -2.42 12.19
C VAL A 100 -3.13 -2.17 10.96
N THR A 101 -2.60 -2.40 9.76
CA THR A 101 -3.34 -2.28 8.50
C THR A 101 -4.55 -3.19 8.48
N ARG A 102 -4.40 -4.46 8.89
CA ARG A 102 -5.51 -5.41 8.97
C ARG A 102 -6.60 -4.92 9.93
N THR A 103 -6.21 -4.45 11.11
CA THR A 103 -7.16 -3.89 12.09
C THR A 103 -7.92 -2.70 11.51
N ARG A 104 -7.24 -1.78 10.82
CA ARG A 104 -7.87 -0.64 10.15
C ARG A 104 -8.89 -1.07 9.11
N VAL A 105 -8.54 -2.02 8.24
CA VAL A 105 -9.44 -2.52 7.19
C VAL A 105 -10.66 -3.21 7.79
N VAL A 106 -10.48 -4.03 8.82
CA VAL A 106 -11.60 -4.71 9.50
C VAL A 106 -12.53 -3.69 10.17
N THR A 107 -11.98 -2.71 10.89
CA THR A 107 -12.77 -1.63 11.51
C THR A 107 -13.50 -0.80 10.46
N ALA A 108 -12.83 -0.40 9.38
CA ALA A 108 -13.46 0.34 8.28
C ALA A 108 -14.58 -0.46 7.60
N THR A 109 -14.40 -1.79 7.47
CA THR A 109 -15.44 -2.69 6.95
C THR A 109 -16.65 -2.71 7.86
N ALA A 110 -16.45 -2.84 9.18
CA ALA A 110 -17.55 -2.80 10.15
C ALA A 110 -18.30 -1.46 10.12
N LEU A 111 -17.58 -0.34 10.03
CA LEU A 111 -18.17 0.99 9.91
C LEU A 111 -18.94 1.19 8.61
N GLY A 112 -18.46 0.64 7.50
CA GLY A 112 -19.18 0.71 6.21
C GLY A 112 -20.45 -0.14 6.22
N ILE A 113 -20.42 -1.34 6.82
CA ILE A 113 -21.63 -2.15 7.02
C ILE A 113 -22.61 -1.40 7.93
N PHE A 114 -22.14 -0.80 9.02
CA PHE A 114 -22.97 0.02 9.89
C PHE A 114 -23.62 1.18 9.12
N ALA A 115 -22.87 1.92 8.30
CA ALA A 115 -23.38 3.00 7.47
C ALA A 115 -24.47 2.54 6.49
N SER A 116 -24.36 1.32 5.93
CA SER A 116 -25.39 0.74 5.04
C SER A 116 -26.75 0.48 5.71
N LYS A 117 -26.80 0.52 7.05
CA LYS A 117 -28.01 0.28 7.84
C LYS A 117 -28.68 1.55 8.33
N LEU A 118 -28.07 2.70 8.09
CA LEU A 118 -28.63 3.98 8.49
C LEU A 118 -29.68 4.45 7.47
N PRO A 119 -30.77 5.09 7.91
CA PRO A 119 -31.77 5.68 7.03
C PRO A 119 -31.24 6.98 6.39
N GLU A 120 -31.82 7.36 5.25
CA GLU A 120 -31.37 8.46 4.39
C GLU A 120 -31.15 9.79 5.15
N GLY A 121 -32.05 10.14 6.08
CA GLY A 121 -31.97 11.38 6.87
C GLY A 121 -30.74 11.46 7.79
N SER A 122 -30.14 10.32 8.13
CA SER A 122 -29.01 10.24 9.06
C SER A 122 -27.66 10.00 8.38
N LEU A 123 -27.62 9.83 7.05
CA LEU A 123 -26.37 9.66 6.29
C LEU A 123 -25.41 10.84 6.46
N LYS A 124 -25.93 12.06 6.64
CA LYS A 124 -25.10 13.26 6.83
C LYS A 124 -24.13 13.12 8.01
N ASN A 125 -24.58 12.49 9.10
CA ASN A 125 -23.75 12.24 10.29
C ASN A 125 -22.58 11.28 10.01
N THR A 126 -22.66 10.51 8.92
CA THR A 126 -21.59 9.61 8.46
C THR A 126 -20.74 10.26 7.37
N ILE A 127 -21.36 11.01 6.45
CA ILE A 127 -20.68 11.63 5.32
C ILE A 127 -19.77 12.77 5.77
N ASP A 128 -20.21 13.63 6.70
CA ASP A 128 -19.43 14.79 7.15
C ASP A 128 -18.08 14.36 7.79
N PRO A 129 -18.03 13.37 8.70
CA PRO A 129 -16.75 12.88 9.26
C PRO A 129 -15.86 12.16 8.23
N LEU A 130 -16.46 11.40 7.30
CA LEU A 130 -15.71 10.75 6.22
C LEU A 130 -15.08 11.79 5.30
N TRP A 131 -15.81 12.87 5.00
CA TRP A 131 -15.32 13.95 4.16
C TRP A 131 -14.18 14.73 4.82
N SER A 132 -14.32 15.05 6.12
CA SER A 132 -13.24 15.65 6.90
C SER A 132 -11.97 14.77 6.87
N SER A 133 -12.13 13.45 6.97
CA SER A 133 -11.02 12.50 6.91
C SER A 133 -10.40 12.37 5.51
N LEU A 134 -11.21 12.46 4.44
CA LEU A 134 -10.75 12.43 3.04
C LEU A 134 -9.97 13.70 2.62
N THR A 135 -10.28 14.84 3.22
CA THR A 135 -9.62 16.12 2.94
C THR A 135 -8.43 16.41 3.84
N SER A 136 -8.24 15.62 4.90
CA SER A 136 -7.09 15.73 5.81
C SER A 136 -5.74 15.55 5.11
N PHE A 137 -4.67 16.09 5.69
CA PHE A 137 -3.29 15.87 5.25
C PHE A 137 -2.75 14.46 5.58
N SER A 138 -3.44 13.70 6.44
CA SER A 138 -3.03 12.33 6.76
C SER A 138 -3.45 11.36 5.67
N GLY A 139 -2.49 10.69 5.05
CA GLY A 139 -2.75 9.61 4.11
C GLY A 139 -3.52 8.44 4.76
N VAL A 140 -3.22 8.15 6.03
CA VAL A 140 -3.95 7.11 6.80
C VAL A 140 -5.43 7.46 6.97
N GLN A 141 -5.76 8.71 7.31
CA GLN A 141 -7.15 9.14 7.43
C GLN A 141 -7.90 9.01 6.10
N ARG A 142 -7.29 9.44 4.99
CA ARG A 142 -7.87 9.28 3.65
C ARG A 142 -8.09 7.82 3.29
N GLN A 143 -7.12 6.96 3.61
CA GLN A 143 -7.19 5.53 3.36
C GLN A 143 -8.36 4.89 4.14
N VAL A 144 -8.45 5.13 5.45
CA VAL A 144 -9.51 4.58 6.31
C VAL A 144 -10.88 5.04 5.82
N ALA A 145 -11.06 6.34 5.57
CA ALA A 145 -12.32 6.87 5.07
C ALA A 145 -12.72 6.24 3.72
N SER A 146 -11.75 6.07 2.81
CA SER A 146 -11.99 5.37 1.53
C SER A 146 -12.41 3.92 1.73
N MET A 147 -11.81 3.20 2.69
CA MET A 147 -12.18 1.82 3.01
C MET A 147 -13.58 1.70 3.61
N VAL A 148 -14.01 2.68 4.41
CA VAL A 148 -15.40 2.76 4.89
C VAL A 148 -16.35 2.92 3.71
N LEU A 149 -16.06 3.84 2.78
CA LEU A 149 -16.87 4.02 1.57
C LEU A 149 -16.93 2.74 0.72
N ILE A 150 -15.80 2.09 0.46
CA ILE A 150 -15.73 0.81 -0.27
C ILE A 150 -16.69 -0.20 0.35
N SER A 151 -16.59 -0.42 1.67
CA SER A 151 -17.44 -1.41 2.34
C SER A 151 -18.91 -1.01 2.36
N TRP A 152 -19.21 0.27 2.51
CA TRP A 152 -20.58 0.78 2.52
C TRP A 152 -21.26 0.54 1.18
N PHE A 153 -20.65 0.98 0.07
CA PHE A 153 -21.21 0.81 -1.27
C PHE A 153 -21.25 -0.65 -1.72
N LYS A 154 -20.25 -1.45 -1.34
CA LYS A 154 -20.25 -2.91 -1.57
C LYS A 154 -21.43 -3.59 -0.88
N GLU A 155 -21.73 -3.20 0.36
CA GLU A 155 -22.84 -3.77 1.14
C GLU A 155 -24.22 -3.35 0.57
N ILE A 156 -24.39 -2.09 0.19
CA ILE A 156 -25.61 -1.60 -0.48
C ILE A 156 -25.89 -2.43 -1.74
N ARG A 157 -24.86 -2.66 -2.55
CA ARG A 157 -25.02 -3.38 -3.82
C ARG A 157 -25.31 -4.85 -3.62
N THR A 158 -24.65 -5.49 -2.66
CA THR A 158 -24.88 -6.92 -2.35
C THR A 158 -26.33 -7.17 -1.91
N ARG A 159 -26.96 -6.17 -1.30
CA ARG A 159 -28.35 -6.24 -0.82
C ARG A 159 -29.39 -5.70 -1.82
N ASN A 160 -28.98 -5.24 -3.01
CA ASN A 160 -29.84 -4.58 -3.99
C ASN A 160 -30.68 -3.42 -3.42
N LEU A 161 -30.15 -2.68 -2.43
CA LEU A 161 -30.83 -1.55 -1.79
C LEU A 161 -30.72 -0.29 -2.67
N SER A 162 -31.23 -0.33 -3.90
CA SER A 162 -31.16 0.81 -4.84
C SER A 162 -31.82 2.08 -4.31
N GLU A 163 -32.83 1.93 -3.44
CA GLU A 163 -33.50 3.06 -2.78
C GLU A 163 -32.54 3.87 -1.89
N SER A 164 -31.59 3.21 -1.20
CA SER A 164 -30.65 3.85 -0.28
C SER A 164 -29.60 4.76 -0.93
N LEU A 165 -29.49 4.78 -2.27
CA LEU A 165 -28.56 5.68 -2.98
C LEU A 165 -29.07 7.13 -3.07
N ASN A 166 -30.37 7.37 -2.89
CA ASN A 166 -30.98 8.68 -3.12
C ASN A 166 -30.53 9.75 -2.10
N GLY A 167 -30.08 9.32 -0.91
CA GLY A 167 -29.56 10.21 0.14
C GLY A 167 -28.08 10.60 -0.01
N ILE A 168 -27.37 10.08 -1.02
CA ILE A 168 -25.92 10.31 -1.18
C ILE A 168 -25.70 11.57 -2.02
N PRO A 169 -24.95 12.57 -1.52
CA PRO A 169 -24.64 13.76 -2.28
C PRO A 169 -23.91 13.42 -3.58
N ALA A 170 -24.46 13.85 -4.73
CA ALA A 170 -23.78 13.73 -6.02
C ALA A 170 -22.38 14.39 -6.02
N SER A 171 -22.16 15.36 -5.12
CA SER A 171 -20.88 16.00 -4.88
C SER A 171 -19.80 15.07 -4.34
N LEU A 172 -20.16 14.00 -3.60
CA LEU A 172 -19.21 13.07 -2.99
C LEU A 172 -18.27 12.46 -4.05
N LYS A 173 -18.84 12.06 -5.18
CA LYS A 173 -18.06 11.52 -6.30
C LYS A 173 -17.16 12.58 -6.92
N GLY A 174 -17.69 13.79 -7.16
CA GLY A 174 -16.90 14.90 -7.72
C GLY A 174 -15.66 15.16 -6.87
N TRP A 175 -15.83 15.13 -5.55
CA TRP A 175 -14.75 15.26 -4.60
C TRP A 175 -13.72 14.12 -4.64
N LEU A 176 -14.15 12.86 -4.73
CA LEU A 176 -13.23 11.72 -4.87
C LEU A 176 -12.43 11.82 -6.19
N LEU A 177 -13.09 12.21 -7.29
CA LEU A 177 -12.43 12.44 -8.57
C LEU A 177 -11.43 13.60 -8.50
N ASP A 178 -11.72 14.64 -7.71
CA ASP A 178 -10.78 15.73 -7.47
C ASP A 178 -9.52 15.29 -6.73
N LEU A 179 -9.65 14.37 -5.76
CA LEU A 179 -8.50 13.76 -5.10
C LEU A 179 -7.67 12.92 -6.09
N LEU A 180 -8.31 12.16 -6.98
CA LEU A 180 -7.62 11.36 -8.01
C LEU A 180 -6.97 12.18 -9.12
N ALA A 181 -7.43 13.41 -9.34
CA ALA A 181 -6.82 14.31 -10.32
C ALA A 181 -5.41 14.79 -9.89
N CYS A 182 -5.06 14.66 -8.61
CA CYS A 182 -3.71 14.96 -8.11
C CYS A 182 -2.76 13.82 -8.50
N SER A 183 -1.98 13.99 -9.56
CA SER A 183 -1.03 12.96 -10.02
C SER A 183 0.35 13.04 -9.36
N ASP A 184 0.67 14.19 -8.74
CA ASP A 184 1.95 14.40 -8.08
C ASP A 184 1.89 13.91 -6.62
N PRO A 185 2.69 12.89 -6.23
CA PRO A 185 2.75 12.42 -4.85
C PRO A 185 3.22 13.47 -3.84
N ALA A 186 3.95 14.50 -4.27
CA ALA A 186 4.42 15.59 -3.39
C ALA A 186 3.28 16.54 -3.01
N LEU A 187 2.26 16.63 -3.87
CA LEU A 187 1.14 17.56 -3.78
C LEU A 187 -0.18 16.78 -3.83
N PRO A 188 -0.51 16.01 -2.77
CA PRO A 188 -1.69 15.16 -2.76
C PRO A 188 -3.02 15.92 -2.64
N THR A 189 -2.99 17.25 -2.54
CA THR A 189 -4.18 18.11 -2.40
C THR A 189 -4.04 19.32 -3.30
N LYS A 190 -4.99 19.57 -4.21
CA LYS A 190 -4.92 20.69 -5.17
C LYS A 190 -4.74 22.06 -4.51
N SER A 191 -5.32 22.27 -3.32
CA SER A 191 -5.34 23.55 -2.60
C SER A 191 -4.16 23.77 -1.66
N SER A 192 -3.23 22.81 -1.53
CA SER A 192 -2.15 22.89 -0.57
C SER A 192 -0.82 22.41 -1.16
N LEU A 193 0.25 23.11 -0.80
CA LEU A 193 1.62 22.76 -1.18
C LEU A 193 2.29 21.77 -0.21
N LEU A 194 1.51 21.16 0.69
CA LEU A 194 2.03 20.29 1.74
C LEU A 194 1.94 18.80 1.35
N PRO A 195 3.00 18.02 1.61
CA PRO A 195 2.96 16.57 1.46
C PRO A 195 2.11 15.91 2.56
N TYR A 196 1.95 14.59 2.47
CA TYR A 196 1.28 13.82 3.52
C TYR A 196 1.94 14.02 4.90
N ALA A 197 1.12 14.16 5.93
CA ALA A 197 1.58 14.44 7.29
C ALA A 197 2.54 13.36 7.84
N GLU A 198 2.38 12.11 7.41
CA GLU A 198 3.22 10.97 7.77
C GLU A 198 4.68 11.14 7.31
N LEU A 199 4.92 11.95 6.28
CA LEU A 199 6.24 12.15 5.69
C LEU A 199 6.98 13.35 6.29
N SER A 200 6.31 14.17 7.10
CA SER A 200 6.84 15.43 7.66
C SER A 200 8.22 15.28 8.30
N ARG A 201 8.40 14.27 9.17
CA ARG A 201 9.67 13.99 9.85
C ARG A 201 10.81 13.68 8.88
N THR A 202 10.52 12.91 7.83
CA THR A 202 11.52 12.53 6.82
C THR A 202 11.86 13.72 5.92
N TYR A 203 10.88 14.57 5.57
CA TYR A 203 11.12 15.85 4.91
C TYR A 203 12.01 16.77 5.74
N SER A 204 11.72 16.96 7.04
CA SER A 204 12.56 17.77 7.92
C SER A 204 14.00 17.23 7.99
N LYS A 205 14.16 15.89 8.08
CA LYS A 205 15.48 15.25 8.04
C LYS A 205 16.22 15.55 6.73
N MET A 206 15.58 15.37 5.58
CA MET A 206 16.15 15.65 4.25
C MET A 206 16.56 17.13 4.13
N ARG A 207 15.70 18.06 4.55
CA ARG A 207 15.98 19.51 4.51
C ARG A 207 17.16 19.90 5.39
N ASN A 208 17.26 19.30 6.58
CA ASN A 208 18.41 19.49 7.46
C ASN A 208 19.71 18.96 6.84
N GLU A 209 19.68 17.78 6.21
CA GLU A 209 20.83 17.20 5.52
C GLU A 209 21.23 18.04 4.29
N ALA A 210 20.28 18.59 3.55
CA ALA A 210 20.53 19.53 2.47
C ALA A 210 21.18 20.83 2.96
N GLY A 211 20.72 21.36 4.10
CA GLY A 211 21.36 22.51 4.74
C GLY A 211 22.77 22.24 5.23
N GLN A 212 23.02 21.05 5.80
CA GLN A 212 24.37 20.63 6.19
C GLN A 212 25.30 20.52 4.97
N LEU A 213 24.83 19.91 3.88
CA LEU A 213 25.59 19.85 2.63
C LEU A 213 25.86 21.24 2.06
N LEU A 214 24.85 22.13 2.04
CA LEU A 214 25.02 23.51 1.59
C LEU A 214 26.07 24.26 2.41
N ASN A 215 26.07 24.08 3.73
CA ASN A 215 27.04 24.72 4.62
C ASN A 215 28.46 24.13 4.46
N ALA A 216 28.58 22.82 4.26
CA ALA A 216 29.86 22.17 3.95
C ALA A 216 30.45 22.68 2.62
N VAL A 217 29.61 22.80 1.59
CA VAL A 217 30.01 23.34 0.28
C VAL A 217 30.42 24.82 0.40
N LYS A 218 29.66 25.64 1.13
CA LYS A 218 30.00 27.06 1.38
C LYS A 218 31.31 27.24 2.13
N SER A 219 31.54 26.45 3.18
CA SER A 219 32.76 26.54 4.00
C SER A 219 34.02 26.06 3.27
N SER A 220 33.88 25.15 2.29
CA SER A 220 35.01 24.70 1.47
C SER A 220 35.55 25.77 0.50
N GLY A 221 34.71 26.72 0.08
CA GLY A 221 35.04 27.72 -0.95
C GLY A 221 35.26 27.16 -2.36
N MET A 222 35.14 25.83 -2.57
CA MET A 222 35.51 25.16 -3.83
C MET A 222 34.44 25.26 -4.94
N PHE A 223 33.18 25.52 -4.58
CA PHE A 223 32.05 25.48 -5.51
C PHE A 223 31.28 26.81 -5.56
N SER A 224 31.98 27.93 -5.42
CA SER A 224 31.35 29.27 -5.33
C SER A 224 30.49 29.61 -6.55
N GLU A 225 30.89 29.21 -7.76
CA GLU A 225 30.13 29.42 -9.00
C GLU A 225 28.82 28.60 -9.05
N LEU A 226 28.83 27.41 -8.44
CA LEU A 226 27.66 26.54 -8.35
C LEU A 226 26.66 27.08 -7.32
N LEU A 227 27.15 27.70 -6.25
CA LEU A 227 26.33 28.35 -5.21
C LEU A 227 25.67 29.65 -5.68
N THR A 228 26.33 30.45 -6.53
CA THR A 228 25.71 31.66 -7.11
C THR A 228 24.58 31.33 -8.09
N THR A 229 24.65 30.14 -8.70
CA THR A 229 23.68 29.67 -9.69
C THR A 229 22.52 28.86 -9.07
N THR A 230 22.71 28.35 -7.85
CA THR A 230 21.72 27.48 -7.18
C THR A 230 21.09 28.19 -5.99
N ASN A 231 19.94 28.83 -6.20
CA ASN A 231 19.16 29.41 -5.12
C ASN A 231 18.29 28.31 -4.48
N ILE A 232 18.68 27.82 -3.30
CA ILE A 232 18.00 26.72 -2.61
C ILE A 232 17.16 27.29 -1.47
N GLU A 233 15.84 27.20 -1.61
CA GLU A 233 14.92 27.49 -0.52
C GLU A 233 14.74 26.23 0.35
N LEU A 234 15.44 26.16 1.49
CA LEU A 234 15.47 24.95 2.32
C LEU A 234 14.08 24.59 2.89
N ASP A 235 13.25 25.57 3.22
CA ASP A 235 11.98 25.35 3.89
C ASP A 235 10.93 24.69 2.99
N ASN A 236 11.02 24.94 1.68
CA ASN A 236 10.11 24.40 0.66
C ASN A 236 10.79 23.39 -0.28
N LEU A 237 11.97 22.90 0.09
CA LEU A 237 12.74 21.98 -0.75
C LEU A 237 11.95 20.69 -1.05
N SER A 238 11.76 20.41 -2.34
CA SER A 238 11.18 19.15 -2.83
C SER A 238 12.23 18.04 -2.88
N VAL A 239 11.76 16.79 -2.99
CA VAL A 239 12.66 15.64 -3.08
C VAL A 239 13.50 15.66 -4.37
N ASP A 240 12.88 16.08 -5.48
CA ASP A 240 13.57 16.17 -6.77
C ASP A 240 14.59 17.31 -6.79
N ASP A 241 14.30 18.43 -6.14
CA ASP A 241 15.25 19.54 -5.99
C ASP A 241 16.44 19.14 -5.10
N ALA A 242 16.20 18.37 -4.03
CA ALA A 242 17.27 17.86 -3.17
C ALA A 242 18.21 16.91 -3.92
N ILE A 243 17.66 15.98 -4.72
CA ILE A 243 18.43 15.07 -5.58
C ILE A 243 19.17 15.88 -6.66
N GLY A 244 18.48 16.84 -7.29
CA GLY A 244 19.06 17.73 -8.29
C GLY A 244 20.24 18.51 -7.74
N PHE A 245 20.11 19.08 -6.54
CA PHE A 245 21.20 19.76 -5.84
C PHE A 245 22.40 18.84 -5.60
N ALA A 246 22.16 17.66 -5.00
CA ALA A 246 23.23 16.70 -4.72
C ALA A 246 23.94 16.20 -5.99
N SER A 247 23.20 16.03 -7.09
CA SER A 247 23.74 15.54 -8.37
C SER A 247 24.65 16.54 -9.08
N LYS A 248 24.44 17.85 -8.85
CA LYS A 248 25.28 18.91 -9.45
C LYS A 248 26.66 18.99 -8.82
N ILE A 249 26.87 18.43 -7.63
CA ILE A 249 28.16 18.44 -6.93
C ILE A 249 29.05 17.36 -7.55
N PRO A 250 30.16 17.74 -8.24
CA PRO A 250 31.05 16.79 -8.90
C PRO A 250 31.64 15.75 -7.95
N ALA A 251 31.80 14.51 -8.42
CA ALA A 251 32.56 13.48 -7.72
C ALA A 251 34.07 13.64 -8.00
N LEU A 252 34.91 13.23 -7.04
CA LEU A 252 36.37 13.44 -7.04
C LEU A 252 37.09 12.84 -8.27
N CYS A 253 38.09 13.58 -8.79
CA CYS A 253 39.20 13.07 -9.62
C CYS A 253 40.50 13.19 -8.78
N ASN A 254 41.24 12.09 -8.60
CA ASN A 254 42.45 12.04 -7.77
C ASN A 254 43.63 12.71 -8.50
N ASP A 255 44.26 13.74 -7.92
CA ASP A 255 45.59 14.19 -8.34
C ASP A 255 46.44 14.64 -7.13
N SER A 256 47.40 13.79 -6.79
CA SER A 256 48.16 13.79 -5.53
C SER A 256 48.99 15.05 -5.23
N SER A 257 48.75 15.74 -4.09
CA SER A 257 49.75 16.61 -3.43
C SER A 257 49.50 16.87 -1.93
N ALA A 258 50.47 17.38 -1.17
CA ALA A 258 50.39 17.45 0.31
C ALA A 258 49.36 18.45 0.90
N ASN A 259 49.04 19.54 0.18
CA ASN A 259 47.94 20.46 0.52
C ASN A 259 46.55 19.85 0.25
N GLU A 260 46.52 18.67 -0.37
CA GLU A 260 45.33 17.90 -0.64
C GLU A 260 44.84 17.16 0.61
N SER A 261 45.61 16.96 1.69
CA SER A 261 45.13 16.18 2.86
C SER A 261 43.94 16.82 3.58
N LEU A 262 44.02 18.13 3.90
CA LEU A 262 42.90 18.88 4.48
C LEU A 262 41.75 19.05 3.48
N ARG A 263 42.07 19.32 2.22
CA ARG A 263 41.10 19.42 1.10
C ARG A 263 40.36 18.11 0.87
N LYS A 264 41.07 16.99 0.97
CA LYS A 264 40.57 15.63 0.83
C LYS A 264 39.66 15.29 1.98
N ASN A 265 40.03 15.59 3.22
CA ASN A 265 39.14 15.43 4.36
C ASN A 265 37.85 16.26 4.20
N THR A 266 37.94 17.53 3.78
CA THR A 266 36.76 18.38 3.52
C THR A 266 35.92 17.84 2.35
N MET A 267 36.55 17.30 1.31
CA MET A 267 35.86 16.71 0.17
C MET A 267 35.19 15.38 0.53
N ASP A 268 35.84 14.55 1.33
CA ASP A 268 35.29 13.29 1.86
C ASP A 268 34.08 13.59 2.76
N ASP A 269 34.13 14.65 3.56
CA ASP A 269 32.99 15.13 4.36
C ASP A 269 31.83 15.61 3.48
N ILE A 270 32.12 16.33 2.38
CA ILE A 270 31.11 16.78 1.40
C ILE A 270 30.49 15.57 0.70
N GLU A 271 31.29 14.63 0.21
CA GLU A 271 30.80 13.44 -0.49
C GLU A 271 30.00 12.54 0.45
N SER A 272 30.43 12.39 1.71
CA SER A 272 29.67 11.71 2.77
C SER A 272 28.32 12.38 3.02
N SER A 273 28.29 13.71 3.16
CA SER A 273 27.04 14.46 3.36
C SER A 273 26.12 14.40 2.14
N LYS A 274 26.67 14.44 0.93
CA LYS A 274 25.97 14.24 -0.34
C LYS A 274 25.35 12.85 -0.43
N GLN A 275 26.12 11.80 -0.13
CA GLN A 275 25.61 10.42 -0.14
C GLN A 275 24.51 10.21 0.89
N ARG A 276 24.63 10.83 2.07
CA ARG A 276 23.58 10.83 3.10
C ARG A 276 22.31 11.49 2.60
N LEU A 277 22.40 12.69 2.00
CA LEU A 277 21.26 13.39 1.42
C LEU A 277 20.60 12.56 0.31
N LEU A 278 21.38 11.98 -0.61
CA LEU A 278 20.85 11.13 -1.70
C LEU A 278 20.14 9.90 -1.14
N THR A 279 20.69 9.28 -0.10
CA THR A 279 20.07 8.11 0.55
C THR A 279 18.73 8.48 1.18
N THR A 280 18.67 9.56 1.97
CA THR A 280 17.42 10.02 2.59
C THR A 280 16.40 10.46 1.55
N SER A 281 16.83 11.18 0.51
CA SER A 281 15.95 11.66 -0.57
C SER A 281 15.39 10.51 -1.40
N GLY A 282 16.21 9.52 -1.75
CA GLY A 282 15.78 8.32 -2.46
C GLY A 282 14.79 7.48 -1.65
N TYR A 283 15.04 7.32 -0.35
CA TYR A 283 14.10 6.68 0.57
C TYR A 283 12.77 7.44 0.64
N LEU A 284 12.82 8.77 0.83
CA LEU A 284 11.62 9.60 0.88
C LEU A 284 10.80 9.52 -0.41
N LYS A 285 11.45 9.60 -1.58
CA LYS A 285 10.79 9.45 -2.89
C LYS A 285 10.03 8.12 -3.00
N CYS A 286 10.65 7.04 -2.56
CA CYS A 286 10.06 5.71 -2.55
C CYS A 286 8.83 5.65 -1.64
N VAL A 287 8.98 6.04 -0.36
CA VAL A 287 7.89 5.98 0.62
C VAL A 287 6.74 6.91 0.24
N GLN A 288 7.03 8.10 -0.26
CA GLN A 288 6.05 9.07 -0.76
C GLN A 288 5.24 8.49 -1.92
N SER A 289 5.90 7.88 -2.90
CA SER A 289 5.23 7.24 -4.03
C SER A 289 4.33 6.08 -3.57
N ASN A 290 4.82 5.22 -2.68
CA ASN A 290 4.06 4.08 -2.17
C ASN A 290 2.82 4.55 -1.39
N LEU A 291 2.97 5.50 -0.46
CA LEU A 291 1.85 6.05 0.30
C LEU A 291 0.80 6.67 -0.62
N HIS A 292 1.23 7.44 -1.62
CA HIS A 292 0.32 8.05 -2.58
C HIS A 292 -0.46 7.00 -3.38
N VAL A 293 0.21 5.94 -3.85
CA VAL A 293 -0.44 4.81 -4.55
C VAL A 293 -1.49 4.15 -3.66
N THR A 294 -1.14 3.85 -2.41
CA THR A 294 -2.06 3.21 -1.45
C THR A 294 -3.29 4.08 -1.17
N VAL A 295 -3.13 5.40 -1.04
CA VAL A 295 -4.25 6.32 -0.81
C VAL A 295 -5.11 6.47 -2.05
N THR A 296 -4.50 6.75 -3.20
CA THR A 296 -5.23 6.96 -4.46
C THR A 296 -5.90 5.68 -4.95
N SER A 297 -5.34 4.49 -4.71
CA SER A 297 -5.99 3.22 -5.05
C SER A 297 -7.21 2.96 -4.19
N ALA A 298 -7.17 3.30 -2.89
CA ALA A 298 -8.34 3.21 -2.01
C ALA A 298 -9.44 4.18 -2.44
N VAL A 299 -9.10 5.43 -2.79
CA VAL A 299 -10.05 6.41 -3.33
C VAL A 299 -10.64 5.92 -4.67
N ALA A 300 -9.81 5.41 -5.57
CA ALA A 300 -10.25 4.86 -6.85
C ALA A 300 -11.18 3.66 -6.66
N ALA A 301 -10.87 2.76 -5.73
CA ALA A 301 -11.72 1.64 -5.39
C ALA A 301 -13.09 2.09 -4.85
N ALA A 302 -13.14 3.13 -4.00
CA ALA A 302 -14.41 3.70 -3.54
C ALA A 302 -15.25 4.21 -4.72
N VAL A 303 -14.65 4.93 -5.67
CA VAL A 303 -15.34 5.41 -6.90
C VAL A 303 -15.88 4.25 -7.74
N VAL A 304 -15.14 3.14 -7.85
CA VAL A 304 -15.62 1.96 -8.59
C VAL A 304 -16.86 1.36 -7.93
N TRP A 305 -16.88 1.23 -6.61
CA TRP A 305 -18.02 0.66 -5.89
C TRP A 305 -19.26 1.57 -5.95
N MET A 306 -19.08 2.89 -6.07
CA MET A 306 -20.18 3.81 -6.37
C MET A 306 -20.82 3.59 -7.75
N SER A 307 -20.16 2.83 -8.65
CA SER A 307 -20.67 2.41 -9.97
C SER A 307 -21.06 3.55 -10.93
N GLU A 308 -20.52 4.75 -10.72
CA GLU A 308 -20.70 5.85 -11.64
C GLU A 308 -19.36 6.32 -12.20
N PHE A 309 -19.10 6.04 -13.47
CA PHE A 309 -17.79 6.29 -14.05
C PHE A 309 -17.71 7.62 -14.81
N PRO A 310 -16.60 8.38 -14.71
CA PRO A 310 -16.33 9.50 -15.59
C PRO A 310 -16.11 9.03 -17.04
N THR A 311 -16.13 9.97 -17.99
CA THR A 311 -15.83 9.70 -19.42
C THR A 311 -14.39 9.22 -19.65
N ARG A 312 -13.44 9.64 -18.81
CA ARG A 312 -12.04 9.20 -18.81
C ARG A 312 -11.75 8.33 -17.60
N LEU A 313 -11.40 7.06 -17.81
CA LEU A 313 -11.15 6.09 -16.73
C LEU A 313 -9.70 6.08 -16.21
N THR A 314 -8.77 6.74 -16.90
CA THR A 314 -7.35 6.76 -16.55
C THR A 314 -7.06 7.13 -15.08
N PRO A 315 -7.72 8.15 -14.48
CA PRO A 315 -7.50 8.51 -13.07
C PRO A 315 -7.94 7.43 -12.07
N ILE A 316 -8.77 6.46 -12.49
CA ILE A 316 -9.22 5.33 -11.66
C ILE A 316 -8.33 4.10 -11.93
N ILE A 317 -8.05 3.82 -13.21
CA ILE A 317 -7.27 2.65 -13.62
C ILE A 317 -5.83 2.72 -13.11
N LEU A 318 -5.16 3.87 -13.24
CA LEU A 318 -3.73 3.96 -12.92
C LEU A 318 -3.43 3.69 -11.43
N PRO A 319 -4.16 4.28 -10.46
CA PRO A 319 -3.95 3.95 -9.04
C PRO A 319 -4.22 2.48 -8.71
N LEU A 320 -5.27 1.88 -9.27
CA LEU A 320 -5.60 0.47 -9.04
C LEU A 320 -4.52 -0.46 -9.58
N MET A 321 -4.07 -0.26 -10.81
CA MET A 321 -2.98 -1.03 -11.41
C MET A 321 -1.65 -0.82 -10.68
N ALA A 322 -1.36 0.40 -10.24
CA ALA A 322 -0.17 0.69 -9.45
C ALA A 322 -0.16 -0.05 -8.10
N SER A 323 -1.32 -0.17 -7.44
CA SER A 323 -1.48 -0.93 -6.21
C SER A 323 -1.35 -2.43 -6.46
N ILE A 324 -1.97 -2.98 -7.52
CA ILE A 324 -1.77 -4.38 -7.92
C ILE A 324 -0.29 -4.70 -8.13
N LYS A 325 0.48 -3.81 -8.73
CA LYS A 325 1.90 -4.05 -9.01
C LYS A 325 2.81 -3.94 -7.78
N ARG A 326 2.52 -3.05 -6.82
CA ARG A 326 3.52 -2.61 -5.81
C ARG A 326 3.05 -2.63 -4.36
N GLU A 327 1.78 -2.86 -4.09
CA GLU A 327 1.22 -2.81 -2.74
C GLU A 327 1.75 -3.97 -1.88
N GLN A 328 2.41 -3.61 -0.77
CA GLN A 328 3.08 -4.57 0.11
C GLN A 328 2.07 -5.35 0.93
N GLU A 329 1.04 -4.65 1.42
CA GLU A 329 -0.01 -5.21 2.26
C GLU A 329 -1.04 -5.96 1.43
N GLU A 330 -1.05 -7.29 1.54
CA GLU A 330 -1.95 -8.18 0.78
C GLU A 330 -3.42 -7.78 0.93
N ILE A 331 -3.85 -7.37 2.13
CA ILE A 331 -5.23 -6.95 2.37
C ILE A 331 -5.62 -5.69 1.58
N LEU A 332 -4.69 -4.75 1.38
CA LEU A 332 -4.92 -3.54 0.59
C LEU A 332 -4.87 -3.85 -0.90
N GLN A 333 -3.92 -4.69 -1.31
CA GLN A 333 -3.81 -5.19 -2.68
C GLN A 333 -5.08 -5.94 -3.10
N THR A 334 -5.66 -6.72 -2.19
CA THR A 334 -6.95 -7.41 -2.36
C THR A 334 -8.08 -6.43 -2.68
N LYS A 335 -8.17 -5.31 -1.96
CA LYS A 335 -9.21 -4.29 -2.20
C LYS A 335 -9.08 -3.66 -3.58
N SER A 336 -7.84 -3.47 -4.05
CA SER A 336 -7.57 -2.97 -5.39
C SER A 336 -7.90 -4.02 -6.47
N ALA A 337 -7.60 -5.29 -6.24
CA ALA A 337 -7.98 -6.39 -7.13
C ALA A 337 -9.50 -6.57 -7.25
N GLU A 338 -10.23 -6.52 -6.13
CA GLU A 338 -11.71 -6.54 -6.08
C GLU A 338 -12.29 -5.38 -6.91
N ALA A 339 -11.78 -4.16 -6.69
CA ALA A 339 -12.22 -2.99 -7.44
C ALA A 339 -11.85 -3.08 -8.92
N LEU A 340 -10.69 -3.63 -9.29
CA LEU A 340 -10.34 -3.76 -10.70
C LEU A 340 -11.23 -4.77 -11.42
N ALA A 341 -11.52 -5.92 -10.81
CA ALA A 341 -12.46 -6.89 -11.36
C ALA A 341 -13.85 -6.28 -11.53
N GLU A 342 -14.28 -5.47 -10.56
CA GLU A 342 -15.52 -4.71 -10.63
C GLU A 342 -15.56 -3.69 -11.77
N LEU A 343 -14.48 -2.94 -11.94
CA LEU A 343 -14.33 -1.97 -13.03
C LEU A 343 -14.40 -2.65 -14.40
N ILE A 344 -13.70 -3.78 -14.57
CA ILE A 344 -13.70 -4.55 -15.83
C ILE A 344 -15.10 -5.03 -16.17
N TYR A 345 -15.85 -5.51 -15.17
CA TYR A 345 -17.25 -5.93 -15.34
C TYR A 345 -18.16 -4.81 -15.84
N HIS A 346 -18.08 -3.63 -15.24
CA HIS A 346 -18.84 -2.46 -15.70
C HIS A 346 -18.40 -1.93 -17.07
N CYS A 347 -17.16 -2.21 -17.48
CA CYS A 347 -16.60 -1.72 -18.73
C CYS A 347 -16.91 -2.59 -19.96
N VAL A 348 -17.53 -3.77 -19.81
CA VAL A 348 -17.82 -4.69 -20.93
C VAL A 348 -18.73 -4.04 -21.99
N SER A 349 -19.77 -3.32 -21.55
CA SER A 349 -20.70 -2.63 -22.45
C SER A 349 -20.21 -1.25 -22.90
N ARG A 350 -19.13 -0.73 -22.28
CA ARG A 350 -18.61 0.61 -22.55
C ARG A 350 -17.88 0.67 -23.90
N ARG A 351 -17.97 1.82 -24.58
CA ARG A 351 -17.20 2.13 -25.78
C ARG A 351 -16.52 3.51 -25.62
N PRO A 352 -15.18 3.62 -25.83
CA PRO A 352 -14.22 2.54 -26.02
C PRO A 352 -14.06 1.68 -24.75
N CYS A 353 -13.81 0.38 -24.93
CA CYS A 353 -13.62 -0.57 -23.84
C CYS A 353 -12.12 -0.64 -23.44
N PRO A 354 -11.76 -0.38 -22.17
CA PRO A 354 -10.37 -0.49 -21.71
C PRO A 354 -9.93 -1.94 -21.41
N ASN A 355 -10.87 -2.90 -21.42
CA ASN A 355 -10.65 -4.24 -20.86
C ASN A 355 -9.50 -4.98 -21.55
N ASP A 356 -9.40 -4.95 -22.87
CA ASP A 356 -8.35 -5.68 -23.60
C ASP A 356 -6.95 -5.26 -23.13
N LYS A 357 -6.74 -3.96 -22.95
CA LYS A 357 -5.46 -3.42 -22.46
C LYS A 357 -5.21 -3.80 -21.00
N LEU A 358 -6.25 -3.77 -20.17
CA LEU A 358 -6.14 -4.15 -18.75
C LEU A 358 -5.76 -5.63 -18.61
N ILE A 359 -6.43 -6.50 -19.35
CA ILE A 359 -6.22 -7.95 -19.29
C ILE A 359 -4.83 -8.32 -19.77
N LYS A 360 -4.38 -7.76 -20.90
CA LYS A 360 -3.00 -7.95 -21.37
C LYS A 360 -1.97 -7.50 -20.32
N ASN A 361 -2.24 -6.40 -19.62
CA ASN A 361 -1.35 -5.92 -18.55
C ASN A 361 -1.34 -6.89 -17.35
N ILE A 362 -2.50 -7.31 -16.85
CA ILE A 362 -2.61 -8.27 -15.73
C ILE A 362 -1.90 -9.60 -16.06
N CYS A 363 -2.08 -10.14 -17.28
CA CYS A 363 -1.38 -11.36 -17.70
C CYS A 363 0.14 -11.15 -17.70
N SER A 364 0.62 -10.02 -18.23
CA SER A 364 2.04 -9.67 -18.20
C SER A 364 2.59 -9.52 -16.77
N LEU A 365 1.81 -8.94 -15.85
CA LEU A 365 2.21 -8.76 -14.45
C LEU A 365 2.25 -10.08 -13.65
N THR A 366 1.46 -11.08 -14.06
CA THR A 366 1.45 -12.43 -13.48
C THR A 366 2.77 -13.16 -13.79
N CYS A 367 3.33 -12.90 -14.96
CA CYS A 367 4.59 -13.48 -15.44
C CYS A 367 5.87 -12.73 -14.97
N MET A 368 5.75 -11.77 -14.04
CA MET A 368 6.88 -10.94 -13.62
C MET A 368 7.78 -11.58 -12.55
N ASP A 369 7.32 -12.63 -11.86
CA ASP A 369 8.10 -13.30 -10.82
C ASP A 369 9.10 -14.28 -11.45
N PRO A 370 10.42 -14.00 -11.43
CA PRO A 370 11.42 -14.88 -12.02
C PRO A 370 11.51 -16.25 -11.35
N SER A 371 10.98 -16.37 -10.12
CA SER A 371 10.96 -17.64 -9.37
C SER A 371 9.97 -18.64 -9.95
N GLU A 372 8.95 -18.16 -10.66
CA GLU A 372 7.83 -18.99 -11.16
C GLU A 372 7.70 -18.90 -12.67
N THR A 373 8.01 -17.74 -13.25
CA THR A 373 8.12 -17.55 -14.69
C THR A 373 9.57 -17.19 -15.04
N PRO A 374 10.39 -18.20 -15.40
CA PRO A 374 11.77 -17.98 -15.81
C PRO A 374 11.89 -16.97 -16.95
N GLN A 375 12.95 -16.16 -16.93
CA GLN A 375 13.20 -15.18 -17.98
C GLN A 375 14.06 -15.82 -19.08
N ALA A 376 13.55 -15.88 -20.30
CA ALA A 376 14.21 -16.49 -21.46
C ALA A 376 15.62 -15.94 -21.70
N LYS A 377 15.83 -14.63 -21.46
CA LYS A 377 17.15 -14.00 -21.57
C LYS A 377 18.19 -14.63 -20.63
N LEU A 378 17.78 -15.04 -19.43
CA LEU A 378 18.65 -15.66 -18.43
C LEU A 378 18.97 -17.12 -18.81
N ILE A 379 18.00 -17.81 -19.40
CA ILE A 379 18.15 -19.21 -19.85
C ILE A 379 19.06 -19.29 -21.07
N CYS A 380 18.85 -18.42 -22.07
CA CYS A 380 19.66 -18.41 -23.29
C CYS A 380 21.12 -17.98 -23.05
N SER A 381 21.43 -17.33 -21.93
CA SER A 381 22.80 -16.98 -21.54
C SER A 381 23.58 -18.09 -20.83
N MET A 382 22.95 -19.24 -20.56
CA MET A 382 23.55 -20.35 -19.82
C MET A 382 23.93 -21.47 -20.81
N GLU A 383 25.24 -21.59 -21.12
CA GLU A 383 25.77 -22.48 -22.16
C GLU A 383 25.71 -23.99 -21.85
N SER A 384 25.10 -24.42 -20.75
CA SER A 384 24.80 -25.84 -20.51
C SER A 384 23.62 -25.99 -19.54
N ILE A 385 22.51 -26.52 -20.05
CA ILE A 385 21.39 -26.98 -19.24
C ILE A 385 21.61 -28.48 -19.06
N ASP A 386 22.16 -28.89 -17.90
CA ASP A 386 22.08 -30.30 -17.50
C ASP A 386 20.61 -30.64 -17.25
N ASP A 387 20.12 -31.72 -17.85
CA ASP A 387 18.71 -32.16 -17.82
C ASP A 387 18.13 -32.38 -16.40
N GLN A 388 18.97 -32.35 -15.36
CA GLN A 388 18.55 -32.44 -13.95
C GLN A 388 18.32 -31.07 -13.27
N GLY A 389 18.77 -29.96 -13.88
CA GLY A 389 18.64 -28.60 -13.33
C GLY A 389 17.28 -27.94 -13.59
N LEU A 390 16.51 -28.43 -14.57
CA LEU A 390 15.17 -27.92 -14.91
C LEU A 390 14.15 -28.08 -13.77
N LEU A 391 14.39 -29.03 -12.84
CA LEU A 391 13.51 -29.30 -11.70
C LEU A 391 14.01 -28.71 -10.37
N SER A 392 15.24 -28.17 -10.32
CA SER A 392 15.81 -27.69 -9.04
C SER A 392 15.36 -26.29 -8.64
N PHE A 393 14.64 -25.56 -9.51
CA PHE A 393 13.98 -24.30 -9.14
C PHE A 393 12.83 -24.50 -8.13
N ARG A 394 12.41 -25.75 -7.87
CA ARG A 394 11.24 -26.08 -7.03
C ARG A 394 11.51 -26.20 -5.52
N THR A 395 12.74 -26.04 -5.02
CA THR A 395 13.01 -26.27 -3.58
C THR A 395 13.59 -25.03 -2.89
N PRO A 396 12.87 -24.40 -1.93
CA PRO A 396 13.48 -23.37 -1.11
C PRO A 396 14.40 -24.05 -0.08
N VAL A 397 15.71 -23.91 -0.25
CA VAL A 397 16.67 -24.24 0.81
C VAL A 397 16.52 -23.20 1.91
N ASN A 398 15.86 -23.65 2.98
CA ASN A 398 15.77 -23.08 4.31
C ASN A 398 17.07 -22.36 4.74
N LYS A 399 17.04 -21.04 4.96
CA LYS A 399 18.04 -20.35 5.78
C LYS A 399 17.38 -19.36 6.74
N GLN A 400 17.73 -19.58 8.01
CA GLN A 400 17.27 -18.91 9.21
C GLN A 400 17.52 -17.40 9.21
N LYS A 401 16.69 -16.74 10.03
CA LYS A 401 16.75 -15.34 10.49
C LYS A 401 18.17 -14.91 10.91
N SER A 402 18.66 -13.80 10.35
CA SER A 402 19.24 -12.68 11.13
C SER A 402 19.50 -11.43 10.28
N LYS A 403 19.01 -10.29 10.78
CA LYS A 403 19.54 -8.91 10.71
C LYS A 403 19.96 -8.33 9.34
N VAL A 404 19.19 -7.31 8.94
CA VAL A 404 19.55 -6.12 8.13
C VAL A 404 20.61 -6.39 7.05
N HIS A 405 20.17 -6.93 5.92
CA HIS A 405 20.98 -6.93 4.71
C HIS A 405 20.34 -5.99 3.70
N VAL A 406 21.13 -5.04 3.19
CA VAL A 406 20.80 -4.26 1.99
C VAL A 406 20.49 -5.28 0.89
N LEU A 407 19.24 -5.28 0.41
CA LEU A 407 18.81 -6.15 -0.69
C LEU A 407 19.68 -5.83 -1.90
N THR A 408 20.31 -6.85 -2.47
CA THR A 408 21.00 -6.71 -3.76
C THR A 408 19.98 -6.34 -4.85
N GLY A 409 20.43 -5.79 -5.98
CA GLY A 409 19.52 -5.40 -7.08
C GLY A 409 18.62 -6.55 -7.58
N GLU A 410 19.15 -7.78 -7.54
CA GLU A 410 18.41 -8.99 -7.93
C GLU A 410 17.34 -9.39 -6.90
N ASP A 411 17.65 -9.33 -5.61
CA ASP A 411 16.69 -9.66 -4.55
C ASP A 411 15.49 -8.71 -4.55
N ARG A 412 15.74 -7.44 -4.86
CA ARG A 412 14.69 -6.43 -5.01
C ARG A 412 13.78 -6.73 -6.20
N SER A 413 14.35 -7.11 -7.35
CA SER A 413 13.56 -7.46 -8.54
C SER A 413 12.68 -8.70 -8.29
N LYS A 414 13.20 -9.71 -7.57
CA LYS A 414 12.43 -10.89 -7.18
C LYS A 414 11.26 -10.54 -6.25
N ALA A 415 11.51 -9.71 -5.24
CA ALA A 415 10.46 -9.26 -4.33
C ALA A 415 9.38 -8.44 -5.06
N GLU A 416 9.76 -7.52 -5.94
CA GLU A 416 8.83 -6.73 -6.74
C GLU A 416 8.03 -7.62 -7.72
N GLY A 417 8.67 -8.61 -8.34
CA GLY A 417 8.02 -9.61 -9.20
C GLY A 417 6.98 -10.45 -8.46
N PHE A 418 7.33 -10.97 -7.28
CA PHE A 418 6.42 -11.71 -6.40
C PHE A 418 5.17 -10.89 -6.04
N ILE A 419 5.35 -9.63 -5.63
CA ILE A 419 4.24 -8.76 -5.23
C ILE A 419 3.32 -8.47 -6.42
N SER A 420 3.91 -8.19 -7.59
CA SER A 420 3.16 -7.97 -8.82
C SER A 420 2.34 -9.19 -9.23
N ARG A 421 2.94 -10.38 -9.14
CA ARG A 421 2.28 -11.66 -9.41
C ARG A 421 1.11 -11.88 -8.46
N ARG A 422 1.33 -11.79 -7.14
CA ARG A 422 0.30 -11.96 -6.10
C ARG A 422 -0.94 -11.11 -6.37
N GLY A 423 -0.74 -9.82 -6.69
CA GLY A 423 -1.86 -8.91 -6.97
C GLY A 423 -2.61 -9.26 -8.27
N SER A 424 -1.88 -9.71 -9.29
CA SER A 424 -2.42 -10.01 -10.61
C SER A 424 -3.17 -11.34 -10.62
N GLU A 425 -2.62 -12.38 -9.99
CA GLU A 425 -3.29 -13.67 -9.77
C GLU A 425 -4.60 -13.47 -9.01
N LEU A 426 -4.60 -12.62 -7.97
CA LEU A 426 -5.80 -12.30 -7.21
C LEU A 426 -6.86 -11.59 -8.07
N ALA A 427 -6.45 -10.65 -8.93
CA ALA A 427 -7.37 -9.99 -9.86
C ALA A 427 -7.96 -10.98 -10.87
N LEU A 428 -7.16 -11.90 -11.43
CA LEU A 428 -7.64 -12.96 -12.32
C LEU A 428 -8.62 -13.89 -11.61
N LYS A 429 -8.30 -14.33 -10.39
CA LYS A 429 -9.21 -15.15 -9.58
C LYS A 429 -10.56 -14.47 -9.36
N LEU A 430 -10.55 -13.18 -9.00
CA LEU A 430 -11.77 -12.41 -8.79
C LEU A 430 -12.55 -12.17 -10.09
N LEU A 431 -11.87 -12.07 -11.24
CA LEU A 431 -12.52 -12.04 -12.56
C LEU A 431 -13.21 -13.37 -12.86
N CYS A 432 -12.55 -14.50 -12.59
CA CYS A 432 -13.14 -15.82 -12.74
C CYS A 432 -14.39 -15.99 -11.87
N GLU A 433 -14.33 -15.59 -10.59
CA GLU A 433 -15.47 -15.63 -9.67
C GLU A 433 -16.62 -14.72 -10.14
N LYS A 434 -16.30 -13.59 -10.76
CA LYS A 434 -17.27 -12.56 -11.16
C LYS A 434 -17.97 -12.84 -12.48
N PHE A 435 -17.26 -13.35 -13.49
CA PHE A 435 -17.85 -13.67 -14.80
C PHE A 435 -18.30 -15.14 -14.90
N GLY A 436 -17.75 -16.02 -14.08
CA GLY A 436 -18.05 -17.46 -14.10
C GLY A 436 -17.88 -18.04 -15.51
N VAL A 437 -18.92 -18.72 -15.99
CA VAL A 437 -18.93 -19.37 -17.31
C VAL A 437 -18.83 -18.39 -18.49
N LEU A 438 -19.16 -17.11 -18.28
CA LEU A 438 -19.16 -16.08 -19.33
C LEU A 438 -17.82 -15.33 -19.43
N LEU A 439 -16.77 -15.80 -18.76
CA LEU A 439 -15.48 -15.10 -18.69
C LEU A 439 -14.90 -14.82 -20.08
N PHE A 440 -14.76 -15.86 -20.91
CA PHE A 440 -14.18 -15.72 -22.25
C PHE A 440 -15.11 -15.03 -23.24
N ASP A 441 -16.43 -15.08 -23.02
CA ASP A 441 -17.40 -14.36 -23.86
C ASP A 441 -17.35 -12.85 -23.62
N LYS A 442 -17.19 -12.44 -22.35
CA LYS A 442 -17.19 -11.02 -21.94
C LYS A 442 -15.80 -10.41 -21.99
N VAL A 443 -14.75 -11.23 -21.89
CA VAL A 443 -13.35 -10.84 -21.85
C VAL A 443 -12.52 -11.77 -22.77
N PRO A 444 -12.76 -11.74 -24.10
CA PRO A 444 -12.12 -12.66 -25.04
C PRO A 444 -10.60 -12.51 -25.09
N LYS A 445 -10.08 -11.30 -24.79
CA LYS A 445 -8.64 -11.05 -24.72
C LYS A 445 -7.90 -11.95 -23.74
N LEU A 446 -8.57 -12.44 -22.69
CA LEU A 446 -7.96 -13.38 -21.76
C LEU A 446 -7.67 -14.72 -22.45
N TRP A 447 -8.61 -15.22 -23.26
CA TRP A 447 -8.41 -16.42 -24.05
C TRP A 447 -7.26 -16.23 -25.05
N ASP A 448 -7.26 -15.10 -25.77
CA ASP A 448 -6.17 -14.77 -26.70
C ASP A 448 -4.80 -14.84 -26.02
N CYS A 449 -4.67 -14.32 -24.80
CA CYS A 449 -3.41 -14.33 -24.05
C CYS A 449 -2.98 -15.72 -23.58
N LEU A 450 -3.91 -16.66 -23.43
CA LEU A 450 -3.63 -18.04 -23.03
C LEU A 450 -3.33 -18.94 -24.24
N THR A 451 -3.91 -18.63 -25.41
CA THR A 451 -3.80 -19.47 -26.61
C THR A 451 -2.97 -18.85 -27.73
N GLU A 452 -2.30 -17.72 -27.50
CA GLU A 452 -1.55 -16.99 -28.54
C GLU A 452 -0.54 -17.90 -29.24
N VAL A 453 0.09 -18.79 -28.47
CA VAL A 453 1.11 -19.73 -28.94
C VAL A 453 0.57 -21.16 -29.15
N LEU A 454 -0.63 -21.45 -28.63
CA LEU A 454 -1.25 -22.78 -28.65
C LEU A 454 -2.36 -22.82 -29.71
N LYS A 455 -2.01 -23.02 -30.98
CA LYS A 455 -3.00 -23.33 -32.02
C LYS A 455 -3.18 -24.84 -32.14
N PRO A 456 -4.43 -25.34 -32.29
CA PRO A 456 -4.63 -26.75 -32.61
C PRO A 456 -3.96 -27.06 -33.95
N SER A 457 -3.11 -28.08 -33.96
CA SER A 457 -2.58 -28.68 -35.19
C SER A 457 -3.76 -29.00 -36.11
N SER A 458 -3.73 -28.50 -37.34
CA SER A 458 -4.78 -28.80 -38.32
C SER A 458 -4.97 -30.31 -38.46
N TYR A 459 -6.22 -30.75 -38.60
CA TYR A 459 -6.56 -32.16 -38.82
C TYR A 459 -5.80 -32.79 -40.00
N GLU A 460 -5.42 -31.98 -41.01
CA GLU A 460 -4.56 -32.42 -42.13
C GLU A 460 -3.12 -32.76 -41.70
N SER A 461 -2.59 -32.14 -40.63
CA SER A 461 -1.25 -32.44 -40.12
C SER A 461 -1.22 -33.73 -39.28
N LEU A 462 -2.34 -34.09 -38.65
CA LEU A 462 -2.48 -35.30 -37.82
C LEU A 462 -2.62 -36.58 -38.65
N LEU A 463 -3.16 -36.50 -39.88
CA LEU A 463 -3.25 -37.66 -40.77
C LEU A 463 -1.91 -38.02 -41.44
N ALA A 464 -0.96 -37.09 -41.48
CA ALA A 464 0.39 -37.32 -42.02
C ALA A 464 1.39 -37.86 -40.99
N ALA A 465 1.08 -37.76 -39.68
CA ALA A 465 1.93 -38.22 -38.60
C ALA A 465 1.34 -39.49 -37.95
N THR A 466 1.33 -40.59 -38.71
CA THR A 466 1.21 -41.90 -38.09
C THR A 466 2.53 -42.22 -37.37
N GLU A 467 2.44 -42.37 -36.05
CA GLU A 467 3.49 -42.75 -35.10
C GLU A 467 4.51 -41.65 -34.70
N LYS A 468 4.10 -40.76 -33.78
CA LYS A 468 4.81 -40.43 -32.51
C LYS A 468 4.24 -39.17 -31.86
N HIS A 469 3.70 -39.34 -30.65
CA HIS A 469 3.31 -38.33 -29.65
C HIS A 469 2.40 -37.19 -30.12
N ASP A 470 1.35 -36.89 -29.35
CA ASP A 470 0.49 -35.72 -29.53
C ASP A 470 1.31 -34.43 -29.35
N THR A 471 2.03 -34.01 -30.40
CA THR A 471 2.82 -32.79 -30.40
C THR A 471 1.90 -31.64 -30.80
N VAL A 472 1.53 -30.81 -29.82
CA VAL A 472 0.98 -29.47 -30.09
C VAL A 472 1.98 -28.75 -31.01
N ALA A 473 1.53 -28.36 -32.19
CA ALA A 473 2.36 -27.61 -33.13
C ALA A 473 2.57 -26.19 -32.58
N ILE A 474 3.72 -25.97 -31.95
CA ILE A 474 4.16 -24.63 -31.53
C ILE A 474 4.62 -23.90 -32.81
N GLU A 475 3.90 -22.85 -33.22
CA GLU A 475 4.35 -21.95 -34.30
C GLU A 475 5.76 -21.45 -33.98
N SER A 476 6.60 -21.16 -34.99
CA SER A 476 7.95 -20.62 -34.77
C SER A 476 7.88 -19.33 -33.94
N VAL A 477 8.08 -19.43 -32.63
CA VAL A 477 7.88 -18.32 -31.71
C VAL A 477 9.03 -17.33 -31.91
N SER A 478 8.71 -16.11 -32.37
CA SER A 478 9.71 -15.06 -32.57
C SER A 478 10.34 -14.57 -31.26
N ASP A 479 9.61 -14.67 -30.14
CA ASP A 479 10.06 -14.31 -28.80
C ASP A 479 9.88 -15.49 -27.82
N PRO A 480 10.95 -16.18 -27.43
CA PRO A 480 10.90 -17.29 -26.48
C PRO A 480 10.23 -16.94 -25.15
N GLN A 481 10.25 -15.68 -24.71
CA GLN A 481 9.56 -15.27 -23.48
C GLN A 481 8.03 -15.40 -23.61
N THR A 482 7.50 -15.17 -24.80
CA THR A 482 6.06 -15.28 -25.05
C THR A 482 5.58 -16.73 -24.87
N LEU A 483 6.39 -17.71 -25.28
CA LEU A 483 6.11 -19.13 -25.04
C LEU A 483 6.10 -19.45 -23.54
N ILE A 484 7.12 -19.02 -22.79
CA ILE A 484 7.20 -19.25 -21.34
C ILE A 484 5.98 -18.63 -20.64
N ASN A 485 5.60 -17.41 -21.03
CA ASN A 485 4.44 -16.72 -20.44
C ASN A 485 3.10 -17.40 -20.78
N ASN A 486 2.96 -18.08 -21.92
CA ASN A 486 1.72 -18.80 -22.28
C ASN A 486 1.60 -20.16 -21.55
N ILE A 487 2.73 -20.76 -21.15
CA ILE A 487 2.75 -22.03 -20.42
C ILE A 487 2.35 -21.83 -18.94
N GLN A 488 2.65 -20.66 -18.38
CA GLN A 488 2.27 -20.25 -17.02
C GLN A 488 0.80 -19.83 -16.95
#